data_AF-A0A969ILP7-F1
#
_entry.id   AF-A0A969ILP7-F1
#
_cell.length_a   1.000
_cell.length_b   1.000
_cell.length_c   1.000
_cell.angle_alpha   90.00
_cell.angle_beta   90.00
_cell.angle_gamma   90.00
#
_symmetry.space_group_name_H-M   'P 1'
#
loop_
_entity.id
_entity.type
_entity.pdbx_description
1 polymer ?
#
loop_
_entity_poly.entity_id
_entity_poly.type
_entity_poly.pdbx_seq_one_letter_code
_entity_poly.pdbx_strand_id
1 'polypeptide(L)'
;MRKSEKPAARGAAELQAQLTETWSQQASRSGETYGRLFAAVRDEFTGFVQHRLDANMATMREWSECRSLNDVLALQQRWVQSAVEQYVDQGNRILETCQLAAADLTEAAQPKAEAEKPVSERKPAAAPRLADPDVKRAA
;
A
#
# COMPACT_ATOMS: atom_id res chain seq x y z
N MET A 1 -21.80 38.02 24.14
CA MET A 1 -20.97 36.85 23.79
C MET A 1 -21.21 36.24 22.39
N ARG A 2 -22.07 36.78 21.50
CA ARG A 2 -22.43 36.13 20.22
C ARG A 2 -21.50 36.32 19.00
N LYS A 3 -20.41 37.10 19.10
CA LYS A 3 -19.57 37.44 17.92
C LYS A 3 -18.40 36.46 17.66
N SER A 4 -17.95 35.71 18.67
CA SER A 4 -16.85 34.74 18.51
C SER A 4 -17.28 33.33 18.11
N GLU A 5 -18.57 32.99 18.17
CA GLU A 5 -19.08 31.65 17.80
C GLU A 5 -19.12 31.41 16.28
N LYS A 6 -19.33 32.45 15.47
CA LYS A 6 -19.37 32.35 14.00
C LYS A 6 -18.05 31.90 13.35
N PRO A 7 -16.86 32.44 13.71
CA PRO A 7 -15.60 31.96 13.15
C PRO A 7 -15.25 30.55 13.63
N ALA A 8 -15.56 30.20 14.89
CA ALA A 8 -15.33 28.85 15.42
C ALA A 8 -16.19 27.80 14.70
N ALA A 9 -17.47 28.10 14.43
CA ALA A 9 -18.36 27.22 13.68
C ALA A 9 -17.93 27.05 12.21
N ARG A 10 -17.36 28.08 11.57
CA ARG A 10 -16.78 27.97 10.23
C ARG A 10 -15.53 27.11 10.20
N GLY A 11 -14.62 27.29 11.16
CA GLY A 11 -13.42 26.44 11.28
C GLY A 11 -13.77 24.97 11.53
N ALA A 12 -14.81 24.70 12.33
CA ALA A 12 -15.29 23.33 12.55
C ALA A 12 -15.90 22.71 11.28
N ALA A 13 -16.68 23.47 10.51
CA ALA A 13 -17.26 22.99 9.26
C ALA A 13 -16.19 22.73 8.18
N GLU A 14 -15.17 23.58 8.10
CA GLU A 14 -14.04 23.40 7.18
C GLU A 14 -13.19 22.19 7.55
N LEU A 15 -12.90 22.00 8.84
CA LEU A 15 -12.23 20.80 9.34
C LEU A 15 -13.03 19.53 9.05
N GLN A 16 -14.36 19.57 9.27
CA GLN A 16 -15.23 18.44 8.97
C GLN A 16 -15.24 18.10 7.46
N ALA A 17 -15.26 19.11 6.60
CA ALA A 17 -15.18 18.91 5.15
C ALA A 17 -13.83 18.29 4.72
N GLN A 18 -12.71 18.80 5.26
CA GLN A 18 -11.38 18.24 4.99
C GLN A 18 -11.24 16.79 5.47
N LEU A 19 -11.76 16.47 6.66
CA LEU A 19 -11.77 15.11 7.18
C LEU A 19 -12.60 14.17 6.31
N THR A 20 -13.77 14.63 5.86
CA THR A 20 -14.67 13.85 4.99
C THR A 20 -14.03 13.56 3.64
N GLU A 21 -13.40 14.57 3.03
CA GLU A 21 -12.67 14.43 1.76
C GLU A 21 -11.49 13.45 1.91
N THR A 22 -10.69 13.61 2.95
CA THR A 22 -9.55 12.71 3.23
C THR A 22 -10.00 11.27 3.43
N TRP A 23 -11.10 11.07 4.18
CA TRP A 23 -11.70 9.75 4.37
C TRP A 23 -12.23 9.17 3.06
N SER A 24 -12.90 9.96 2.23
CA SER A 24 -13.42 9.51 0.93
C SER A 24 -12.30 9.08 -0.01
N GLN A 25 -11.20 9.84 -0.06
CA GLN A 25 -10.01 9.49 -0.84
C GLN A 25 -9.35 8.21 -0.33
N GLN A 26 -9.19 8.07 0.99
CA GLN A 26 -8.58 6.88 1.58
C GLN A 26 -9.45 5.63 1.35
N ALA A 27 -10.76 5.76 1.51
CA ALA A 27 -11.70 4.67 1.24
C ALA A 27 -11.68 4.25 -0.24
N SER A 28 -11.61 5.21 -1.15
CA SER A 28 -11.54 4.94 -2.59
C SER A 28 -10.26 4.17 -2.97
N ARG A 29 -9.09 4.64 -2.49
CA ARG A 29 -7.80 3.98 -2.72
C ARG A 29 -7.74 2.58 -2.11
N SER A 30 -8.27 2.44 -0.89
CA SER A 30 -8.34 1.14 -0.22
C SER A 30 -9.22 0.17 -1.01
N GLY A 31 -10.38 0.65 -1.48
CA GLY A 31 -11.28 -0.13 -2.33
C GLY A 31 -10.62 -0.60 -3.63
N GLU A 32 -9.87 0.27 -4.30
CA GLU A 32 -9.11 -0.10 -5.50
C GLU A 32 -8.05 -1.17 -5.21
N THR A 33 -7.28 -1.02 -4.13
CA THR A 33 -6.27 -2.03 -3.73
C THR A 33 -6.90 -3.37 -3.39
N TYR A 34 -8.02 -3.40 -2.65
CA TYR A 34 -8.75 -4.64 -2.40
C TYR A 34 -9.31 -5.27 -3.67
N GLY A 35 -9.82 -4.45 -4.60
CA GLY A 35 -10.29 -4.93 -5.89
C GLY A 35 -9.19 -5.58 -6.72
N ARG A 36 -8.01 -4.94 -6.80
CA ARG A 36 -6.82 -5.49 -7.47
C ARG A 36 -6.33 -6.77 -6.79
N LEU A 37 -6.25 -6.80 -5.46
CA LEU A 37 -5.87 -7.99 -4.70
C LEU A 37 -6.83 -9.16 -4.99
N PHE A 38 -8.14 -8.92 -4.94
CA PHE A 38 -9.13 -9.96 -5.19
C PHE A 38 -9.02 -10.52 -6.61
N ALA A 39 -8.85 -9.65 -7.62
CA ALA A 39 -8.65 -10.08 -9.00
C ALA A 39 -7.38 -10.92 -9.14
N ALA A 40 -6.26 -10.49 -8.56
CA ALA A 40 -5.00 -11.22 -8.61
C ALA A 40 -5.11 -12.61 -7.94
N VAL A 41 -5.69 -12.68 -6.75
CA VAL A 41 -5.88 -13.96 -6.04
C VAL A 41 -6.82 -14.90 -6.81
N ARG A 42 -7.88 -14.36 -7.42
CA ARG A 42 -8.78 -15.15 -8.27
C ARG A 42 -8.01 -15.72 -9.46
N ASP A 43 -7.24 -14.90 -10.17
CA ASP A 43 -6.52 -15.32 -11.37
C ASP A 43 -5.48 -16.39 -11.02
N GLU A 44 -4.73 -16.20 -9.94
CA GLU A 44 -3.81 -17.19 -9.34
C GLU A 44 -4.53 -18.51 -9.03
N PHE A 45 -5.68 -18.47 -8.37
CA PHE A 45 -6.45 -19.68 -8.04
C PHE A 45 -6.97 -20.40 -9.29
N THR A 46 -7.48 -19.66 -10.27
CA THR A 46 -7.96 -20.27 -11.53
C THR A 46 -6.82 -20.91 -12.32
N GLY A 47 -5.66 -20.25 -12.39
CA GLY A 47 -4.46 -20.80 -13.01
C GLY A 47 -3.97 -22.07 -12.32
N PHE A 48 -3.97 -22.07 -10.98
CA PHE A 48 -3.62 -23.24 -10.19
C PHE A 48 -4.56 -24.43 -10.44
N VAL A 49 -5.88 -24.20 -10.41
CA VAL A 49 -6.87 -25.26 -10.66
C VAL A 49 -6.69 -25.85 -12.06
N GLN A 50 -6.52 -25.01 -13.07
CA GLN A 50 -6.26 -25.46 -14.44
C GLN A 50 -4.99 -26.32 -14.50
N HIS A 51 -3.90 -25.84 -13.91
CA HIS A 51 -2.63 -26.56 -13.89
C HIS A 51 -2.73 -27.93 -13.19
N ARG A 52 -3.45 -27.99 -12.05
CA ARG A 52 -3.70 -29.25 -11.33
C ARG A 52 -4.55 -30.22 -12.14
N LEU A 53 -5.55 -29.74 -12.86
CA LEU A 53 -6.38 -30.56 -13.74
C LEU A 53 -5.54 -31.15 -14.88
N ASP A 54 -4.70 -30.33 -15.52
CA ASP A 54 -3.82 -30.78 -16.59
C ASP A 54 -2.81 -31.83 -16.09
N ALA A 55 -2.20 -31.60 -14.92
CA ALA A 55 -1.30 -32.56 -14.29
C ALA A 55 -2.01 -33.88 -13.92
N ASN A 56 -3.24 -33.81 -13.40
CA ASN A 56 -4.02 -35.00 -13.07
C ASN A 56 -4.42 -35.78 -14.33
N MET A 57 -4.80 -35.10 -15.41
CA MET A 57 -5.11 -35.73 -16.69
C MET A 57 -3.88 -36.40 -17.31
N ALA A 58 -2.70 -35.78 -17.22
CA ALA A 58 -1.45 -36.40 -17.62
C ALA A 58 -1.16 -37.67 -16.80
N THR A 59 -1.29 -37.56 -15.48
CA THR A 59 -1.11 -38.70 -14.56
C THR A 59 -2.07 -39.84 -14.90
N MET A 60 -3.35 -39.55 -15.17
CA MET A 60 -4.34 -40.57 -15.56
C MET A 60 -3.97 -41.29 -16.87
N ARG A 61 -3.35 -40.61 -17.82
CA ARG A 61 -2.83 -41.25 -19.04
C ARG A 61 -1.67 -42.19 -18.70
N GLU A 62 -0.71 -41.74 -17.90
CA GLU A 62 0.42 -42.57 -17.44
C GLU A 62 -0.06 -43.81 -16.65
N TRP A 63 -1.14 -43.69 -15.89
CA TRP A 63 -1.75 -44.83 -15.19
C TRP A 63 -2.18 -45.94 -16.16
N SER A 64 -2.70 -45.58 -17.33
CA SER A 64 -3.12 -46.56 -18.35
C SER A 64 -1.95 -47.29 -19.02
N GLU A 65 -0.74 -46.73 -18.91
CA GLU A 65 0.49 -47.29 -19.50
C GLU A 65 1.29 -48.16 -18.53
N CYS A 66 0.94 -48.14 -17.23
CA CYS A 66 1.60 -48.94 -16.20
C CYS A 66 1.42 -50.45 -16.47
N ARG A 67 2.52 -51.22 -16.43
CA ARG A 67 2.50 -52.68 -16.70
C ARG A 67 2.75 -53.51 -15.45
N SER A 68 3.05 -52.86 -14.33
CA SER A 68 3.34 -53.50 -13.06
C SER A 68 2.88 -52.66 -11.87
N LEU A 69 2.75 -53.30 -10.70
CA LEU A 69 2.49 -52.60 -9.44
C LEU A 69 3.62 -51.63 -9.07
N ASN A 70 4.86 -51.92 -9.46
CA ASN A 70 5.99 -51.02 -9.22
C ASN A 70 5.86 -49.74 -10.03
N ASP A 71 5.39 -49.82 -11.29
CA ASP A 71 5.14 -48.64 -12.13
C ASP A 71 4.06 -47.75 -11.50
N VAL A 72 2.99 -48.38 -11.01
CA VAL A 72 1.90 -47.72 -10.31
C VAL A 72 2.40 -46.98 -9.06
N LEU A 73 3.18 -47.66 -8.21
CA LEU A 73 3.72 -47.05 -6.99
C LEU A 73 4.67 -45.89 -7.30
N ALA A 74 5.54 -46.06 -8.30
CA ALA A 74 6.44 -45.01 -8.75
C ALA A 74 5.67 -43.80 -9.30
N LEU A 75 4.61 -44.03 -10.08
CA LEU A 75 3.74 -42.98 -10.60
C LEU A 75 3.01 -42.25 -9.46
N GLN A 76 2.46 -42.99 -8.51
CA GLN A 76 1.79 -42.40 -7.34
C GLN A 76 2.74 -41.54 -6.52
N GLN A 77 3.98 -41.99 -6.30
CA GLN A 77 4.97 -41.22 -5.56
C GLN A 77 5.33 -39.90 -6.28
N ARG A 78 5.57 -39.95 -7.59
CA ARG A 78 5.84 -38.74 -8.40
C ARG A 78 4.66 -37.78 -8.38
N TRP A 79 3.44 -38.30 -8.52
CA TRP A 79 2.22 -37.50 -8.49
C TRP A 79 2.04 -36.79 -7.15
N VAL A 80 2.22 -37.49 -6.03
CA VAL A 80 2.12 -36.89 -4.69
C VAL A 80 3.20 -35.81 -4.50
N GLN A 81 4.45 -36.13 -4.85
CA GLN A 81 5.55 -35.18 -4.73
C GLN A 81 5.28 -33.90 -5.53
N SER A 82 4.91 -34.05 -6.80
CA SER A 82 4.58 -32.93 -7.68
C SER A 82 3.39 -32.11 -7.17
N ALA A 83 2.35 -32.79 -6.65
CA ALA A 83 1.20 -32.10 -6.06
C ALA A 83 1.64 -31.24 -4.86
N VAL A 84 2.44 -31.79 -3.94
CA VAL A 84 2.92 -31.05 -2.77
C VAL A 84 3.73 -29.82 -3.18
N GLU A 85 4.68 -29.98 -4.10
CA GLU A 85 5.49 -28.88 -4.64
C GLU A 85 4.59 -27.77 -5.23
N GLN A 86 3.60 -28.16 -6.05
CA GLN A 86 2.65 -27.21 -6.65
C GLN A 86 1.79 -26.47 -5.61
N TYR A 87 1.31 -27.15 -4.56
CA TYR A 87 0.53 -26.51 -3.49
C TYR A 87 1.37 -25.53 -2.67
N VAL A 88 2.63 -25.88 -2.38
CA VAL A 88 3.56 -25.00 -1.66
C VAL A 88 3.87 -23.76 -2.49
N ASP A 89 4.20 -23.94 -3.76
CA ASP A 89 4.46 -22.83 -4.67
C ASP A 89 3.25 -21.90 -4.81
N GLN A 90 2.04 -22.46 -4.92
CA GLN A 90 0.82 -21.66 -4.97
C GLN A 90 0.58 -20.88 -3.68
N GLY A 91 0.83 -21.51 -2.53
CA GLY A 91 0.72 -20.85 -1.22
C GLY A 91 1.67 -19.66 -1.12
N ASN A 92 2.92 -19.82 -1.58
CA ASN A 92 3.92 -18.76 -1.59
C ASN A 92 3.51 -17.58 -2.50
N ARG A 93 2.98 -17.85 -3.70
CA ARG A 93 2.51 -16.80 -4.63
C ARG A 93 1.34 -16.00 -4.07
N ILE A 94 0.38 -16.68 -3.44
CA ILE A 94 -0.76 -16.00 -2.79
C ILE A 94 -0.27 -15.14 -1.62
N LEU A 95 0.68 -15.65 -0.82
CA LEU A 95 1.26 -14.89 0.29
C LEU A 95 1.98 -13.64 -0.21
N GLU A 96 2.80 -13.76 -1.27
CA GLU A 96 3.49 -12.64 -1.91
C GLU A 96 2.50 -11.59 -2.42
N THR A 97 1.43 -12.02 -3.09
CA THR A 97 0.35 -11.13 -3.57
C THR A 97 -0.30 -10.38 -2.41
N CYS A 98 -0.60 -11.07 -1.30
CA CYS A 98 -1.15 -10.45 -0.10
C CYS A 98 -0.18 -9.44 0.53
N GLN A 99 1.12 -9.76 0.58
CA GLN A 99 2.15 -8.88 1.13
C GLN A 99 2.29 -7.59 0.30
N LEU A 100 2.26 -7.70 -1.02
CA LEU A 100 2.27 -6.55 -1.93
C LEU A 100 1.06 -5.65 -1.70
N ALA A 101 -0.14 -6.22 -1.59
CA ALA A 101 -1.35 -5.45 -1.30
C ALA A 101 -1.31 -4.80 0.10
N ALA A 102 -0.74 -5.47 1.10
CA ALA A 102 -0.55 -4.90 2.44
C ALA A 102 0.45 -3.72 2.42
N ALA A 103 1.50 -3.80 1.61
CA ALA A 103 2.44 -2.70 1.40
C ALA A 103 1.74 -1.49 0.75
N ASP A 104 0.96 -1.70 -0.32
CA ASP A 104 0.16 -0.67 -0.98
C ASP A 104 -0.79 0.05 0.01
N LEU A 105 -1.48 -0.71 0.88
CA LEU A 105 -2.37 -0.14 1.89
C LEU A 105 -1.61 0.65 2.96
N THR A 106 -0.41 0.19 3.33
CA THR A 106 0.43 0.87 4.33
C THR A 106 1.00 2.19 3.77
N GLU A 107 1.42 2.19 2.51
CA GLU A 107 1.86 3.40 1.81
C GLU A 107 0.70 4.40 1.67
N ALA A 108 -0.50 3.93 1.28
CA ALA A 108 -1.68 4.78 1.20
C ALA A 108 -2.09 5.38 2.55
N ALA A 109 -1.81 4.70 3.66
CA ALA A 109 -2.08 5.18 5.01
C ALA A 109 -1.06 6.21 5.53
N GLN A 110 0.10 6.39 4.87
CA GLN A 110 1.03 7.44 5.26
C GLN A 110 0.47 8.81 4.82
N PRO A 111 0.24 9.74 5.76
CA PRO A 111 -0.11 11.11 5.38
C PRO A 111 1.05 11.68 4.57
N LYS A 112 0.76 12.08 3.33
CA LYS A 112 1.71 12.78 2.46
C LYS A 112 2.13 14.08 3.18
N ALA A 113 3.26 14.05 3.88
CA ALA A 113 3.85 15.22 4.51
C ALA A 113 4.43 16.15 3.44
N GLU A 114 3.57 16.75 2.62
CA GLU A 114 3.97 17.78 1.66
C GLU A 114 3.92 19.16 2.33
N ALA A 115 5.12 19.62 2.72
CA ALA A 115 5.59 21.00 2.64
C ALA A 115 4.92 22.06 3.54
N GLU A 116 5.10 21.96 4.85
CA GLU A 116 5.16 23.15 5.71
C GLU A 116 6.55 23.80 5.55
N LYS A 117 6.72 24.67 4.55
CA LYS A 117 7.81 25.66 4.58
C LYS A 117 7.52 26.54 5.81
N PRO A 118 8.40 26.63 6.83
CA PRO A 118 8.17 27.54 7.93
C PRO A 118 8.25 28.96 7.39
N VAL A 119 7.10 29.62 7.32
CA VAL A 119 7.00 31.08 7.25
C VAL A 119 7.65 31.61 8.51
N SER A 120 8.93 31.99 8.41
CA SER A 120 9.58 32.78 9.45
C SER A 120 9.08 34.21 9.35
N GLU A 121 7.98 34.51 10.04
CA GLU A 121 7.74 35.86 10.54
C GLU A 121 8.85 36.20 11.53
N ARG A 122 9.62 37.27 11.25
CA ARG A 122 10.37 37.98 12.29
C ARG A 122 9.93 39.44 12.32
N LYS A 123 9.22 39.77 13.40
CA LYS A 123 8.67 41.08 13.81
C LYS A 123 9.73 42.23 13.86
N PRO A 124 9.29 43.50 13.89
CA PRO A 124 10.10 44.69 13.67
C PRO A 124 10.83 45.16 14.94
N ALA A 125 11.96 45.84 14.76
CA ALA A 125 12.59 46.65 15.80
C ALA A 125 12.92 48.03 15.25
N ALA A 126 12.30 49.05 15.84
CA ALA A 126 12.59 50.45 15.60
C ALA A 126 13.75 50.92 16.51
N ALA A 127 14.69 51.67 15.89
CA ALA A 127 15.57 52.73 16.43
C ALA A 127 16.65 52.33 17.49
N PRO A 128 17.81 53.04 17.61
CA PRO A 128 18.00 54.47 17.37
C PRO A 128 19.29 54.92 16.64
N ARG A 129 19.27 56.23 16.32
CA ARG A 129 20.29 57.08 15.69
C ARG A 129 21.64 57.09 16.43
N LEU A 130 22.73 57.22 15.67
CA LEU A 130 23.89 58.03 16.06
C LEU A 130 24.62 58.50 14.79
N ALA A 131 24.55 59.81 14.54
CA ALA A 131 25.30 60.53 13.52
C ALA A 131 26.52 61.20 14.18
N ASP A 132 27.59 61.27 13.40
CA ASP A 132 28.93 61.88 13.57
C ASP A 132 29.25 62.77 14.79
N PRO A 133 30.48 62.63 15.33
CA PRO A 133 31.21 63.75 15.89
C PRO A 133 32.22 64.32 14.87
N ASP A 134 31.90 65.54 14.46
CA ASP A 134 32.70 66.59 13.85
C ASP A 134 34.09 66.75 14.52
N VAL A 135 35.19 66.46 13.81
CA VAL A 135 36.56 66.76 14.27
C VAL A 135 36.99 68.09 13.67
N LYS A 136 36.79 69.17 14.45
CA LYS A 136 37.41 70.46 14.21
C LYS A 136 38.83 70.51 14.80
N ARG A 137 39.77 70.90 13.93
CA ARG A 137 41.12 71.43 14.22
C ARG A 137 41.08 72.63 15.17
N ALA A 138 42.00 72.65 16.13
CA ALA A 138 42.77 73.79 16.68
C ALA A 138 43.56 73.26 17.89
N ALA A 139 44.78 73.65 18.23
CA ALA A 139 45.87 74.39 17.62
C ALA A 139 47.13 73.96 18.39
#